data_AF-A0A428Z3P0-F1
#
_entry.id   AF-A0A428Z3P0-F1
#
_cell.length_a   1.000
_cell.length_b   1.000
_cell.length_c   1.000
_cell.angle_alpha   90.00
_cell.angle_beta   90.00
_cell.angle_gamma   90.00
#
_symmetry.space_group_name_H-M   'P 1'
#
loop_
_entity.id
_entity.type
_entity.pdbx_description
1 polymer ?
#
loop_
_entity_poly.entity_id
_entity_poly.type
_entity_poly.pdbx_seq_one_letter_code
_entity_poly.pdbx_strand_id
1 'polypeptide(L)' 'MDWFPFRDDEVRIDLMCRPGPQGWEGQCVISVQADALRRLGLHPDQPTSRIVGSSPWWPR' A
#
# COMPACT_ATOMS: atom_id res chain seq x y z
N MET A 1 0.35 -20.45 12.30
CA MET A 1 0.09 -19.20 11.56
C MET A 1 1.43 -18.52 11.43
N ASP A 2 1.97 -18.47 10.22
CA ASP A 2 3.09 -17.59 9.93
C ASP A 2 2.58 -16.15 10.09
N TRP A 3 3.01 -15.50 11.16
CA TRP A 3 2.53 -14.16 11.52
C TRP A 3 3.01 -13.08 10.53
N PHE A 4 3.99 -13.41 9.70
CA PHE A 4 4.58 -12.52 8.71
C PHE A 4 4.37 -13.08 7.30
N PRO A 5 3.28 -12.68 6.61
CA PRO A 5 2.97 -13.20 5.28
C PRO A 5 3.90 -12.67 4.16
N PHE A 6 4.73 -11.68 4.48
CA PHE A 6 5.66 -11.02 3.57
C PHE A 6 7.08 -11.08 4.09
N ARG A 7 8.03 -11.13 3.16
CA ARG A 7 9.44 -10.87 3.42
C ARG A 7 9.72 -9.37 3.43
N ASP A 8 10.82 -8.98 4.06
CA ASP A 8 11.21 -7.57 4.20
C ASP A 8 11.39 -6.86 2.86
N ASP A 9 11.81 -7.58 1.81
CA ASP A 9 12.01 -7.07 0.45
C ASP A 9 10.72 -7.01 -0.39
N GLU A 10 9.61 -7.58 0.10
CA GLU A 10 8.32 -7.62 -0.57
C GLU A 10 7.42 -6.43 -0.19
N VAL A 11 7.78 -5.68 0.86
CA VAL A 11 7.05 -4.51 1.35
C VAL A 11 7.95 -3.29 1.36
N ARG A 12 7.54 -2.24 0.67
CA ARG A 12 8.20 -0.93 0.71
C ARG A 12 7.27 0.08 1.34
N ILE A 13 7.78 0.78 2.35
CA ILE A 13 7.07 1.86 3.02
C ILE A 13 7.80 3.16 2.71
N ASP A 14 7.17 4.02 1.94
CA ASP A 14 7.66 5.38 1.72
C ASP A 14 6.97 6.33 2.69
N LEU A 15 7.75 7.22 3.31
CA LEU A 15 7.24 8.24 4.22
C LEU A 15 7.47 9.62 3.62
N MET A 16 6.41 10.41 3.55
CA MET A 16 6.45 11.81 3.16
C MET A 16 6.02 12.65 4.36
N CYS A 17 6.94 13.42 4.92
CA CYS A 17 6.66 14.33 6.03
C CYS A 17 6.75 15.78 5.57
N ARG A 18 5.85 16.61 6.08
CA ARG A 18 5.85 18.06 5.86
C ARG A 18 5.57 18.79 7.17
N PRO A 19 6.14 19.97 7.41
CA PRO A 19 5.70 20.84 8.51
C PRO A 19 4.26 21.30 8.27
N GLY A 20 3.45 21.29 9.33
CA GLY A 20 2.07 21.76 9.36
C GLY A 20 1.81 22.68 10.56
N PRO A 21 0.64 23.31 10.65
CA PRO A 21 0.33 24.32 11.65
C PRO A 21 0.39 23.82 13.10
N GLN A 22 0.27 22.51 13.30
CA GLN A 22 0.26 21.85 14.62
C GLN A 22 1.48 20.94 14.86
N GLY A 23 2.46 20.96 13.96
CA GLY A 23 3.62 20.07 14.01
C GLY A 23 3.87 19.35 12.69
N TRP A 24 4.61 18.25 12.72
CA TRP A 24 4.88 17.46 11.53
C TRP A 24 3.65 16.67 11.10
N GLU A 25 3.24 16.83 9.85
CA GLU A 25 2.23 16.02 9.19
C GLU A 25 2.92 14.99 8.29
N GLY A 26 2.48 13.74 8.33
CA GLY A 26 3.07 12.66 7.57
C GLY A 26 2.03 11.89 6.76
N GLN A 27 2.45 11.41 5.60
CA GLN A 27 1.74 10.40 4.82
C GLN A 27 2.68 9.23 4.57
N CYS A 28 2.15 8.01 4.58
CA CYS A 28 2.91 6.84 4.17
C CYS A 28 2.25 6.15 2.98
N VAL A 29 3.07 5.65 2.07
CA VAL A 29 2.65 4.80 0.96
C VAL A 29 3.20 3.41 1.22
N ILE A 30 2.31 2.42 1.28
CA ILE A 30 2.67 1.01 1.44
C ILE A 30 2.55 0.35 0.07
N SER A 31 3.68 -0.06 -0.49
CA SER A 31 3.75 -0.84 -1.74
C SER A 31 4.08 -2.29 -1.42
N VAL A 32 3.31 -3.24 -1.96
CA VAL A 32 3.57 -4.67 -1.81
C VAL A 32 3.80 -5.27 -3.19
N GLN A 33 4.80 -6.15 -3.32
CA GLN A 33 5.01 -6.88 -4.56
C GLN A 33 3.77 -7.72 -4.92
N ALA A 34 3.30 -7.63 -6.16
CA ALA A 34 2.05 -8.25 -6.58
C ALA A 34 2.03 -9.78 -6.38
N ASP A 35 3.15 -10.47 -6.66
CA ASP A 35 3.24 -11.91 -6.47
C ASP A 35 3.15 -12.34 -5.00
N ALA A 36 3.61 -11.49 -4.07
CA ALA A 36 3.56 -11.77 -2.65
C ALA A 36 2.12 -11.80 -2.10
N LEU A 37 1.21 -11.04 -2.73
CA LEU A 37 -0.21 -11.02 -2.39
C LEU A 37 -0.90 -12.38 -2.61
N ARG A 38 -0.36 -13.25 -3.48
CA ARG A 38 -0.90 -14.59 -3.72
C ARG A 38 -0.92 -15.45 -2.46
N ARG A 39 0.00 -15.22 -1.52
CA ARG A 39 0.06 -15.93 -0.23
C ARG A 39 -1.12 -15.59 0.68
N LEU A 40 -1.72 -14.42 0.47
CA LEU A 40 -2.96 -13.99 1.13
C LEU A 40 -4.22 -14.42 0.36
N GLY A 41 -4.07 -15.21 -0.71
CA GLY A 41 -5.18 -15.56 -1.60
C GLY A 41 -5.61 -14.42 -2.53
N LEU A 42 -4.81 -13.35 -2.61
CA LEU A 42 -5.06 -12.21 -3.49
C LEU A 42 -4.32 -12.44 -4.82
N HIS A 43 -5.05 -12.70 -5.90
CA HIS A 43 -4.49 -13.08 -7.20
C HIS A 43 -4.40 -11.87 -8.15
N PRO A 44 -3.36 -11.71 -8.97
CA PRO A 44 -3.32 -10.64 -9.98
C PRO A 44 -4.45 -10.74 -11.01
N ASP A 45 -4.95 -11.95 -11.29
CA ASP A 45 -6.15 -12.15 -12.14
C ASP A 45 -7.48 -12.05 -11.35
N GLN A 46 -7.46 -11.74 -10.05
CA GLN A 46 -8.71 -11.38 -9.38
C GLN A 46 -9.23 -10.06 -9.94
N PRO A 47 -10.55 -9.87 -10.03
CA PRO A 47 -11.13 -8.59 -10.42
C PRO A 47 -10.54 -7.49 -9.55
N THR A 48 -9.86 -6.51 -10.16
CA THR A 48 -9.32 -5.36 -9.45
C THR A 48 -10.40 -4.76 -8.58
N SER A 49 -10.08 -4.55 -7.30
CA SER A 49 -10.89 -3.78 -6.35
C SER A 49 -11.54 -2.60 -7.05
N ARG A 50 -12.88 -2.56 -7.08
CA ARG A 50 -13.61 -1.42 -7.64
C ARG A 50 -13.36 -0.23 -6.72
N ILE A 51 -12.63 0.77 -7.20
CA ILE A 51 -12.49 2.05 -6.50
C ILE A 51 -13.87 2.71 -6.51
N VAL A 52 -14.56 2.69 -5.38
CA VAL A 52 -15.81 3.44 -5.18
C VAL A 52 -15.42 4.81 -4.62
N GLY A 53 -15.22 5.79 -5.51
CA GLY A 53 -14.87 7.17 -5.16
C GLY A 53 -13.67 7.72 -5.95
N SER A 54 -13.37 9.02 -5.80
CA SER A 54 -12.12 9.57 -6.33
C SER A 54 -10.93 8.96 -5.60
N SER A 55 -10.05 8.26 -6.33
CA SER A 55 -8.74 7.90 -5.77
C SER A 55 -7.91 9.19 -5.62
N PRO A 56 -7.45 9.55 -4.41
CA PRO A 56 -6.84 10.85 -4.17
C PRO A 56 -5.44 11.03 -4.81
N TRP A 57 -4.89 10.05 -5.53
CA TRP A 57 -3.47 10.03 -5.92
C TRP A 57 -3.16 9.43 -7.30
N TRP A 58 -4.16 9.07 -8.11
CA TRP A 58 -3.89 8.77 -9.52
C TRP A 58 -4.00 10.01 -10.39
N PRO A 59 -2.96 10.36 -11.19
CA PRO A 59 -3.14 11.34 -12.23
C PRO A 59 -4.19 10.82 -13.21
N ARG A 60 -5.05 11.73 -13.64
CA ARG A 60 -6.15 11.46 -14.56
C ARG A 60 -5.64 11.16 -15.96
#